data_AF-A0A945ECZ1-F1
#
_entry.id   AF-A0A945ECZ1-F1
#
_cell.length_a   1.000
_cell.length_b   1.000
_cell.length_c   1.000
_cell.angle_alpha   90.00
_cell.angle_beta   90.00
_cell.angle_gamma   90.00
#
_symmetry.space_group_name_H-M   'P 1'
#
loop_
_entity.id
_entity.type
_entity.pdbx_description
1 polymer ?
#
loop_
_entity_poly.entity_id
_entity_poly.type
_entity_poly.pdbx_seq_one_letter_code
_entity_poly.pdbx_strand_id
1 'polypeptide(L)'
;VMEDIFFSGTFGGETASLAAAKAVLEMIRDDDVIEHMHNIGEKILTGVEKLLLKHKANELFEITGHPSWTILTIKDTIDFTSWEIRTLFLQEMFRRGILISGSHNISYSHNEEDVDKLLSVYNEVFPLIVNATSKKTLFDLLEAEVLVPLFKIR
;
A
#
# COMPACT_ATOMS: atom_id res chain seq x y z
N VAL A 1 7.07 -35.28 21.08
CA VAL A 1 7.63 -34.88 19.77
C VAL A 1 6.88 -35.69 18.73
N MET A 2 6.35 -35.08 17.67
CA MET A 2 5.69 -35.83 16.60
C MET A 2 6.80 -36.36 15.69
N GLU A 3 7.04 -37.67 15.73
CA GLU A 3 8.22 -38.30 15.10
C GLU A 3 8.02 -38.56 13.60
N ASP A 4 6.77 -38.74 13.16
CA ASP A 4 6.39 -38.90 11.75
C ASP A 4 5.31 -37.89 11.36
N ILE A 5 5.59 -37.08 10.34
CA ILE A 5 4.62 -36.14 9.75
C ILE A 5 4.27 -36.64 8.35
N PHE A 6 3.01 -37.00 8.13
CA PHE A 6 2.49 -37.28 6.80
C PHE A 6 2.15 -35.96 6.09
N PHE A 7 2.83 -35.68 4.97
CA PHE A 7 2.60 -34.49 4.15
C PHE A 7 2.12 -34.93 2.76
N SER A 8 0.93 -34.49 2.37
CA SER A 8 0.36 -34.75 1.04
C SER A 8 -0.45 -33.55 0.56
N GLY A 9 -0.54 -33.35 -0.76
CA GLY A 9 -1.34 -32.29 -1.36
C GLY A 9 -1.69 -32.64 -2.79
N THR A 10 -2.99 -32.60 -3.12
CA THR A 10 -3.51 -32.99 -4.44
C THR A 10 -2.83 -32.27 -5.60
N PHE A 11 -2.44 -31.00 -5.40
CA PHE A 11 -1.79 -30.16 -6.40
C PHE A 11 -0.39 -29.68 -5.96
N GLY A 12 0.23 -30.33 -4.97
CA GLY A 12 1.49 -29.88 -4.38
C GLY A 12 2.70 -29.85 -5.33
N GLY A 13 2.59 -30.46 -6.51
CA GLY A 13 3.61 -30.47 -7.57
C GLY A 13 3.01 -30.44 -8.96
N GLU A 14 1.89 -29.73 -9.13
CA GLU A 14 1.24 -29.65 -10.44
C GLU A 14 2.09 -28.87 -11.45
N THR A 15 1.99 -29.25 -12.72
CA THR A 15 2.94 -28.86 -13.76
C THR A 15 2.92 -27.37 -14.12
N ALA A 16 1.78 -26.69 -14.00
CA ALA A 16 1.64 -25.28 -14.38
C ALA A 16 2.39 -24.37 -13.41
N SER A 17 2.25 -24.58 -12.09
CA SER A 17 2.98 -23.84 -11.05
C SER A 17 4.48 -24.11 -11.14
N LEU A 18 4.90 -25.34 -11.42
CA LEU A 18 6.32 -25.64 -11.62
C LEU A 18 6.90 -24.94 -12.85
N ALA A 19 6.15 -24.91 -13.96
CA ALA A 19 6.56 -24.19 -15.17
C ALA A 19 6.62 -22.67 -14.92
N ALA A 20 5.62 -22.10 -14.25
CA ALA A 20 5.59 -20.67 -13.89
C ALA A 20 6.72 -20.31 -12.93
N ALA A 21 6.97 -21.13 -11.90
CA ALA A 21 8.06 -20.92 -10.96
C ALA A 21 9.42 -20.95 -11.65
N LYS A 22 9.65 -21.91 -12.56
CA LYS A 22 10.87 -21.95 -13.36
C LYS A 22 11.05 -20.66 -14.18
N ALA A 23 10.02 -20.23 -14.90
CA ALA A 23 10.08 -19.02 -15.73
C ALA A 23 10.36 -17.76 -14.90
N VAL A 24 9.74 -17.62 -13.73
CA VAL A 24 9.98 -16.49 -12.81
C VAL A 24 11.40 -16.53 -12.25
N LEU A 25 11.91 -17.70 -11.87
CA LEU A 25 13.28 -17.84 -11.36
C LEU A 25 14.33 -17.56 -12.45
N GLU A 26 14.07 -17.95 -13.69
CA GLU A 26 14.93 -17.60 -14.83
C GLU A 26 14.92 -16.07 -15.06
N MET A 27 13.75 -15.42 -15.05
CA MET A 27 13.64 -13.96 -15.15
C MET A 27 14.37 -13.23 -14.01
N ILE A 28 14.23 -13.69 -12.76
CA ILE A 28 14.93 -13.09 -11.61
C ILE A 28 16.45 -13.27 -11.71
N ARG A 29 16.93 -14.39 -12.26
CA ARG A 29 18.36 -14.67 -12.41
C ARG A 29 18.99 -13.87 -13.55
N ASP A 30 18.28 -13.74 -14.67
CA ASP A 30 18.82 -13.27 -15.93
C ASP A 30 18.54 -11.77 -16.18
N ASP A 31 17.53 -11.19 -15.53
CA ASP A 31 17.16 -9.77 -15.61
C ASP A 31 17.38 -9.03 -14.27
N ASP A 32 17.25 -7.70 -14.26
CA ASP A 32 17.50 -6.81 -13.11
C ASP A 32 16.29 -6.63 -12.18
N VAL A 33 15.43 -7.65 -12.07
CA VAL A 33 14.13 -7.60 -11.36
C VAL A 33 14.25 -7.03 -9.95
N ILE A 34 15.21 -7.52 -9.17
CA ILE A 34 15.39 -7.13 -7.76
C ILE A 34 15.83 -5.67 -7.64
N GLU A 35 16.80 -5.26 -8.46
CA GLU A 35 17.34 -3.90 -8.45
C GLU A 35 16.30 -2.88 -8.93
N HIS A 36 15.59 -3.19 -10.01
CA HIS A 36 14.50 -2.34 -10.52
C HIS A 36 13.40 -2.12 -9.48
N MET A 37 12.91 -3.20 -8.85
CA MET A 37 11.89 -3.12 -7.81
C MET A 37 12.37 -2.33 -6.58
N HIS A 38 13.65 -2.49 -6.20
CA HIS A 38 14.24 -1.72 -5.10
C HIS A 38 14.27 -0.22 -5.44
N ASN A 39 14.75 0.15 -6.64
CA ASN A 39 14.87 1.53 -7.07
C ASN A 39 13.51 2.25 -7.16
N ILE A 40 12.49 1.58 -7.71
CA ILE A 40 11.11 2.10 -7.74
C ILE A 40 10.56 2.27 -6.32
N GLY A 41 10.78 1.26 -5.47
CA GLY A 41 10.36 1.28 -4.07
C GLY A 41 10.97 2.43 -3.26
N GLU A 42 12.27 2.65 -3.41
CA GLU A 42 13.01 3.74 -2.76
C GLU A 42 12.50 5.12 -3.19
N LYS A 43 12.17 5.29 -4.48
CA LYS A 43 11.57 6.53 -4.98
C LYS A 43 10.21 6.80 -4.33
N ILE A 44 9.37 5.77 -4.19
CA ILE A 44 8.09 5.90 -3.49
C ILE A 44 8.31 6.25 -2.02
N LEU A 45 9.16 5.50 -1.32
CA LEU A 45 9.42 5.68 0.11
C LEU A 45 9.89 7.12 0.39
N THR A 46 10.97 7.55 -0.26
CA THR A 46 11.55 8.88 -0.07
C THR A 46 10.63 10.00 -0.57
N GLY A 47 9.87 9.76 -1.65
CA GLY A 47 8.89 10.72 -2.18
C GLY A 47 7.74 10.95 -1.21
N VAL A 48 7.17 9.86 -0.66
CA VAL A 48 6.10 9.93 0.34
C VAL A 48 6.58 10.64 1.59
N GLU A 49 7.74 10.27 2.15
CA GLU A 49 8.31 10.93 3.34
C GLU A 49 8.43 12.46 3.15
N LYS A 50 8.93 12.90 1.99
CA LYS A 50 9.01 14.32 1.64
C LYS A 50 7.64 14.99 1.60
N LEU A 51 6.64 14.34 1.02
CA LEU A 51 5.28 14.87 0.95
C LEU A 51 4.60 14.93 2.32
N LEU A 52 4.83 13.94 3.18
CA LEU A 52 4.32 13.96 4.55
C LEU A 52 4.85 15.16 5.32
N LEU A 53 6.16 15.41 5.26
CA LEU A 53 6.78 16.59 5.88
C LEU A 53 6.27 17.91 5.27
N LYS A 54 6.21 17.99 3.94
CA LYS A 54 5.74 19.18 3.21
C LYS A 54 4.34 19.62 3.64
N HIS A 55 3.44 18.65 3.80
CA HIS A 55 2.02 18.90 4.11
C HIS A 55 1.70 18.79 5.60
N LYS A 56 2.70 18.61 6.46
CA LYS A 56 2.53 18.36 7.91
C LYS A 56 1.58 17.18 8.19
N ALA A 57 1.60 16.17 7.31
CA ALA A 57 0.72 15.01 7.37
C ALA A 57 1.30 13.87 8.21
N ASN A 58 2.54 14.00 8.67
CA ASN A 58 3.26 13.02 9.50
C ASN A 58 2.62 12.74 10.88
N GLU A 59 1.68 13.56 11.35
CA GLU A 59 0.86 13.24 12.53
C GLU A 59 -0.25 12.23 12.22
N LEU A 60 -0.71 12.18 10.97
CA LEU A 60 -1.80 11.29 10.52
C LEU A 60 -1.29 10.06 9.78
N PHE A 61 -0.19 10.19 9.06
CA PHE A 61 0.35 9.16 8.19
C PHE A 61 1.80 8.82 8.54
N GLU A 62 2.15 7.56 8.37
CA GLU A 62 3.50 7.06 8.51
C GLU A 62 3.77 6.00 7.44
N ILE A 63 4.90 6.09 6.75
CA ILE A 63 5.34 5.07 5.79
C ILE A 63 6.51 4.28 6.37
N THR A 64 6.43 2.96 6.32
CA THR A 64 7.49 2.04 6.78
C THR A 64 7.57 0.81 5.90
N GLY A 65 8.66 0.05 6.01
CA GLY A 65 8.83 -1.24 5.34
C GLY A 65 10.07 -1.32 4.47
N HIS A 66 10.11 -2.34 3.62
CA HIS A 66 11.18 -2.54 2.63
C HIS A 66 10.77 -1.88 1.30
N PRO A 67 11.70 -1.41 0.45
CA PRO A 67 11.35 -0.77 -0.82
C PRO A 67 10.40 -1.59 -1.71
N SER A 68 10.58 -2.91 -1.76
CA SER A 68 9.68 -3.79 -2.53
C SER A 68 8.26 -3.89 -1.95
N TRP A 69 8.08 -3.54 -0.67
CA TRP A 69 6.81 -3.58 0.03
C TRP A 69 6.77 -2.61 1.22
N THR A 70 6.10 -1.47 1.03
CA THR A 70 5.92 -0.45 2.06
C THR A 70 4.47 -0.37 2.51
N ILE A 71 4.26 0.01 3.77
CA ILE A 71 2.95 0.18 4.39
C ILE A 71 2.76 1.66 4.72
N LEU A 72 1.63 2.22 4.29
CA LEU A 72 1.17 3.55 4.69
C LEU A 72 0.16 3.39 5.82
N THR A 73 0.65 3.59 7.04
CA THR A 73 -0.15 3.54 8.26
C THR A 73 -0.89 4.85 8.44
N ILE A 74 -2.18 4.76 8.80
CA ILE A 74 -3.05 5.89 9.13
C ILE A 74 -3.35 5.80 10.62
N LYS A 75 -3.09 6.88 11.36
CA LYS A 75 -3.22 6.94 12.81
C LYS A 75 -4.59 7.48 13.22
N ASP A 76 -5.07 7.05 14.37
CA ASP A 76 -6.21 7.68 15.03
C ASP A 76 -5.85 9.11 15.45
N THR A 77 -6.87 9.95 15.52
CA THR A 77 -6.81 11.29 16.11
C THR A 77 -7.76 11.37 17.29
N ILE A 78 -7.77 12.50 17.99
CA ILE A 78 -8.74 12.75 19.07
C ILE A 78 -10.17 12.73 18.53
N ASP A 79 -10.39 13.25 17.32
CA ASP A 79 -11.73 13.47 16.75
C ASP A 79 -12.18 12.38 15.78
N PHE A 80 -11.24 11.64 15.18
CA PHE A 80 -11.50 10.66 14.13
C PHE A 80 -10.65 9.41 14.29
N THR A 81 -11.26 8.26 14.04
CA THR A 81 -10.58 6.97 13.93
C THR A 81 -9.81 6.85 12.61
N SER A 82 -8.80 5.99 12.64
CA SER A 82 -8.01 5.59 11.48
C SER A 82 -8.88 4.97 10.37
N TRP A 83 -10.02 4.34 10.71
CA TRP A 83 -10.96 3.80 9.73
C TRP A 83 -11.73 4.89 8.98
N GLU A 84 -12.17 5.94 9.68
CA GLU A 84 -12.84 7.10 9.07
C GLU A 84 -11.88 7.83 8.13
N ILE A 85 -10.65 8.09 8.60
CA ILE A 85 -9.60 8.73 7.80
C ILE A 85 -9.22 7.85 6.61
N ARG A 86 -9.07 6.54 6.81
CA ARG A 86 -8.79 5.57 5.73
C ARG A 86 -9.91 5.54 4.69
N THR A 87 -11.17 5.66 5.09
CA THR A 87 -12.30 5.66 4.15
C THR A 87 -12.20 6.85 3.21
N LEU A 88 -12.00 8.06 3.75
CA LEU A 88 -11.85 9.27 2.91
C LEU A 88 -10.59 9.20 2.05
N PHE A 89 -9.47 8.72 2.62
CA PHE A 89 -8.24 8.51 1.86
C PHE A 89 -8.47 7.59 0.65
N LEU A 90 -9.05 6.41 0.85
CA LEU A 90 -9.30 5.46 -0.24
C LEU A 90 -10.28 6.02 -1.28
N GLN A 91 -11.34 6.71 -0.86
CA GLN A 91 -12.24 7.42 -1.76
C GLN A 91 -11.47 8.38 -2.67
N GLU A 92 -10.61 9.23 -2.10
CA GLU A 92 -9.87 10.23 -2.87
C GLU A 92 -8.78 9.62 -3.76
N MET A 93 -8.15 8.51 -3.35
CA MET A 93 -7.20 7.75 -4.17
C MET A 93 -7.90 7.09 -5.36
N PHE A 94 -9.03 6.40 -5.12
CA PHE A 94 -9.80 5.73 -6.17
C PHE A 94 -10.35 6.73 -7.18
N ARG A 95 -10.87 7.87 -6.70
CA ARG A 95 -11.35 8.96 -7.56
C ARG A 95 -10.27 9.49 -8.51
N ARG A 96 -9.01 9.45 -8.10
CA ARG A 96 -7.84 9.86 -8.90
C ARG A 96 -7.19 8.71 -9.67
N GLY A 97 -7.85 7.55 -9.71
CA GLY A 97 -7.43 6.41 -10.51
C GLY A 97 -6.24 5.63 -9.92
N ILE A 98 -6.04 5.69 -8.60
CA ILE A 98 -5.04 4.89 -7.89
C ILE A 98 -5.75 3.86 -7.02
N LEU A 99 -5.65 2.58 -7.40
CA LEU A 99 -6.14 1.47 -6.59
C LEU A 99 -5.09 1.08 -5.54
N ILE A 100 -5.40 1.32 -4.26
CA ILE A 100 -4.50 1.04 -3.14
C ILE A 100 -5.28 0.55 -1.92
N SER A 101 -4.65 -0.27 -1.08
CA SER A 101 -5.21 -0.77 0.18
C SER A 101 -4.55 -0.21 1.44
N GLY A 102 -3.56 0.68 1.28
CA GLY A 102 -2.67 1.17 2.34
C GLY A 102 -1.28 0.54 2.33
N SER A 103 -0.91 -0.19 1.28
CA SER A 103 0.46 -0.64 1.04
C SER A 103 0.83 -0.47 -0.42
N HIS A 104 2.12 -0.27 -0.69
CA HIS A 104 2.69 -0.29 -2.04
C HIS A 104 3.38 -1.63 -2.24
N ASN A 105 2.86 -2.44 -3.15
CA ASN A 105 3.40 -3.76 -3.48
C ASN A 105 4.06 -3.63 -4.85
N ILE A 106 5.37 -3.44 -4.86
CA ILE A 106 6.09 -3.15 -6.09
C ILE A 106 6.17 -4.42 -6.94
N SER A 107 6.08 -4.24 -8.24
CA SER A 107 6.26 -5.30 -9.24
C SER A 107 7.23 -4.81 -10.29
N TYR A 108 7.79 -5.76 -11.05
CA TYR A 108 8.72 -5.46 -12.13
C TYR A 108 8.14 -4.55 -13.24
N SER A 109 6.81 -4.52 -13.40
CA SER A 109 6.15 -3.69 -14.42
C SER A 109 6.02 -2.21 -14.05
N HIS A 110 6.18 -1.85 -12.77
CA HIS A 110 6.08 -0.46 -12.35
C HIS A 110 7.26 0.34 -12.90
N ASN A 111 7.02 1.57 -13.30
CA ASN A 111 8.04 2.48 -13.82
C ASN A 111 7.96 3.85 -13.14
N GLU A 112 8.82 4.78 -13.54
CA GLU A 112 8.90 6.10 -12.94
C GLU A 112 7.64 6.95 -13.14
N GLU A 113 6.94 6.80 -14.26
CA GLU A 113 5.68 7.50 -14.54
C GLU A 113 4.58 7.07 -13.55
N ASP A 114 4.53 5.77 -13.21
CA ASP A 114 3.61 5.27 -12.18
C ASP A 114 3.90 5.90 -10.82
N VAL A 115 5.19 6.05 -10.47
CA VAL A 115 5.62 6.69 -9.22
C VAL A 115 5.26 8.17 -9.21
N ASP A 116 5.53 8.89 -10.30
CA ASP A 116 5.22 10.31 -10.43
C ASP A 116 3.71 10.57 -10.31
N LYS A 117 2.89 9.72 -10.94
CA LYS A 117 1.43 9.77 -10.81
C LYS A 117 0.97 9.51 -9.38
N LEU A 118 1.55 8.52 -8.71
CA LEU A 118 1.23 8.24 -7.30
C LEU A 118 1.57 9.45 -6.40
N LEU A 119 2.78 9.99 -6.55
CA LEU A 119 3.25 11.12 -5.75
C LEU A 119 2.48 12.41 -6.05
N SER A 120 2.06 12.65 -7.30
CA SER A 120 1.22 13.80 -7.65
C SER A 120 -0.15 13.71 -6.96
N VAL A 121 -0.76 12.51 -6.96
CA VAL A 121 -2.02 12.25 -6.27
C VAL A 121 -1.86 12.43 -4.75
N TYR A 122 -0.81 11.89 -4.14
CA TYR A 122 -0.54 12.11 -2.71
C TYR A 122 -0.31 13.57 -2.35
N ASN A 123 0.32 14.33 -3.24
CA ASN A 123 0.53 15.77 -3.05
C ASN A 123 -0.78 16.57 -3.01
N GLU A 124 -1.87 16.05 -3.59
CA GLU A 124 -3.22 16.61 -3.45
C GLU A 124 -3.99 16.03 -2.24
N VAL A 125 -3.91 14.72 -2.04
CA VAL A 125 -4.74 14.00 -1.06
C VAL A 125 -4.28 14.26 0.37
N PHE A 126 -2.97 14.24 0.67
CA PHE A 126 -2.48 14.48 2.03
C PHE A 126 -2.96 15.81 2.63
N PRO A 127 -2.81 16.98 1.97
CA PRO A 127 -3.32 18.22 2.54
C PRO A 127 -4.86 18.26 2.60
N LEU A 128 -5.58 17.57 1.71
CA LEU A 128 -7.04 17.43 1.81
C LEU A 128 -7.42 16.74 3.12
N ILE A 129 -6.79 15.60 3.43
CA ILE A 129 -7.06 14.83 4.65
C ILE A 129 -6.68 15.62 5.90
N VAL A 130 -5.52 16.28 5.91
CA VAL A 130 -5.09 17.15 7.02
C VAL A 130 -6.09 18.28 7.26
N ASN A 131 -6.60 18.90 6.21
CA ASN A 131 -7.63 19.95 6.33
C ASN A 131 -8.96 19.39 6.84
N ALA A 132 -9.39 18.23 6.34
CA ALA A 132 -10.65 17.60 6.74
C ALA A 132 -10.66 17.23 8.22
N THR A 133 -9.55 16.67 8.73
CA THR A 133 -9.43 16.31 10.15
C THR A 133 -9.29 17.54 11.03
N SER A 134 -8.43 18.51 10.68
CA SER A 134 -8.24 19.73 11.49
C SER A 134 -9.48 20.62 11.57
N LYS A 135 -10.27 20.71 10.49
CA LYS A 135 -11.53 21.48 10.47
C LYS A 135 -12.75 20.68 10.92
N LYS A 136 -12.57 19.39 11.21
CA LYS A 136 -13.63 18.45 11.59
C LYS A 136 -14.75 18.30 10.56
N THR A 137 -14.41 18.40 9.28
CA THR A 137 -15.36 18.29 8.15
C THR A 137 -15.23 16.96 7.41
N LEU A 138 -14.59 15.95 8.00
CA LEU A 138 -14.32 14.66 7.34
C LEU A 138 -15.62 13.99 6.86
N PHE A 139 -16.64 13.95 7.71
CA PHE A 139 -17.93 13.32 7.37
C PHE A 139 -18.70 14.08 6.29
N ASP A 140 -18.50 15.40 6.15
CA ASP A 140 -19.12 16.21 5.10
C ASP A 140 -18.55 15.87 3.71
N LEU A 141 -17.33 15.31 3.66
CA LEU A 141 -16.63 14.94 2.43
C LEU A 141 -16.79 13.47 2.05
N LEU A 142 -17.33 12.65 2.95
CA LEU A 142 -17.53 11.22 2.68
C LEU A 142 -18.76 11.02 1.79
N GLU A 143 -18.58 10.22 0.75
CA GLU A 143 -19.64 9.78 -0.17
C GLU A 143 -19.98 8.30 0.01
N ALA A 144 -19.35 7.64 0.97
CA ALA A 144 -19.55 6.23 1.29
C ALA A 144 -19.59 6.00 2.80
N GLU A 145 -20.16 4.87 3.20
CA GLU A 145 -20.12 4.41 4.58
C GLU A 145 -18.68 4.14 5.03
N VAL A 146 -18.40 4.43 6.30
CA VAL A 146 -17.10 4.20 6.91
C VAL A 146 -16.78 2.71 6.90
N LEU A 147 -15.54 2.38 6.53
CA LEU A 147 -15.02 1.03 6.58
C LEU A 147 -15.12 0.45 8.00
N VAL A 148 -15.62 -0.78 8.09
CA VAL A 148 -15.69 -1.54 9.34
C VAL A 148 -14.86 -2.83 9.22
N PRO A 149 -14.23 -3.29 10.31
CA PRO A 149 -13.56 -4.58 10.32
C PRO A 149 -14.53 -5.72 9.96
N LEU A 150 -14.21 -6.48 8.91
CA LEU A 150 -14.98 -7.66 8.49
C LEU A 150 -14.95 -8.77 9.53
N PHE A 151 -13.79 -8.98 10.16
CA PHE A 151 -13.61 -9.96 11.22
C PHE A 151 -13.45 -9.23 12.56
N LYS A 152 -14.33 -9.55 13.52
CA LYS A 152 -14.16 -9.18 14.92
C LYS A 152 -13.56 -10.40 15.62
N ILE A 153 -12.36 -10.27 16.16
CA ILE A 153 -11.78 -11.31 17.02
C ILE A 153 -12.72 -11.44 18.23
N ARG A 154 -13.26 -12.64 18.44
CA ARG A 154 -14.11 -12.96 19.59
C ARG A 154 -13.28 -13.01 20.87
#